data_AF-A0A959UV28-F1
#
_entry.id   AF-A0A959UV28-F1
#
_cell.length_a   1.000
_cell.length_b   1.000
_cell.length_c   1.000
_cell.angle_alpha   90.00
_cell.angle_beta   90.00
_cell.angle_gamma   90.00
#
_symmetry.space_group_name_H-M   'P 1'
#
loop_
_entity.id
_entity.type
_entity.pdbx_description
1 polymer ?
#
loop_
_entity_poly.entity_id
_entity_poly.type
_entity_poly.pdbx_seq_one_letter_code
_entity_poly.pdbx_strand_id
1 'polypeptide(L)'
;SRDIKMYKVKEDWIFDKQRSKMDIRIIGIAPMKEIRGEDGEVRGYAPIFWLYYPECRYVFKNWEVFNRENDAERRSFESIFWKRQFSSYITKWSNVYDRQISDYKTGIDALLQGEEIKSALFEFEHDLWNF
;
A
#
# COMPACT_ATOMS: atom_id res chain seq x y z
N SER A 1 -12.01 9.24 -15.76
CA SER A 1 -11.77 8.38 -14.58
C SER A 1 -11.49 6.90 -14.92
N ARG A 2 -11.38 6.49 -16.20
CA ARG A 2 -11.23 5.07 -16.59
C ARG A 2 -9.79 4.56 -16.62
N ASP A 3 -8.82 5.47 -16.52
CA ASP A 3 -7.40 5.19 -16.78
C ASP A 3 -6.57 4.89 -15.53
N ILE A 4 -7.12 5.16 -14.34
CA ILE A 4 -6.48 4.85 -13.05
C ILE A 4 -6.98 3.48 -12.61
N LYS A 5 -6.09 2.49 -12.56
CA LYS A 5 -6.41 1.10 -12.21
C LYS A 5 -5.89 0.69 -10.85
N MET A 6 -4.83 1.35 -10.39
CA MET A 6 -4.08 0.95 -9.19
C MET A 6 -3.64 2.19 -8.42
N TYR A 7 -3.40 2.02 -7.13
CA TYR A 7 -2.82 3.05 -6.28
C TYR A 7 -1.52 2.52 -5.67
N LYS A 8 -0.47 3.34 -5.71
CA LYS A 8 0.77 3.08 -4.97
C LYS A 8 0.69 3.84 -3.65
N VAL A 9 0.86 3.12 -2.55
CA VAL A 9 0.81 3.68 -1.19
C VAL A 9 2.21 3.63 -0.60
N LYS A 10 2.64 4.72 0.02
CA LYS A 10 3.88 4.81 0.80
C LYS A 10 3.54 4.83 2.27
N GLU A 11 4.04 3.85 3.00
CA GLU A 11 3.77 3.63 4.42
C GLU A 11 5.05 3.75 5.23
N ASP A 12 4.92 4.27 6.43
CA ASP A 12 5.94 4.29 7.47
C ASP A 12 5.50 3.35 8.59
N TRP A 13 6.41 2.46 8.97
CA TRP A 13 6.17 1.44 9.97
C TRP A 13 6.99 1.82 11.20
N ILE A 14 6.34 2.42 12.18
CA ILE A 14 6.98 3.00 13.35
C ILE A 14 6.72 2.10 14.54
N PHE A 15 7.79 1.68 15.22
CA PHE A 15 7.67 0.95 16.47
C PHE A 15 7.68 1.92 17.66
N ASP A 16 6.58 1.96 18.41
CA ASP A 16 6.51 2.69 19.67
C ASP A 16 6.98 1.78 20.82
N LYS A 17 8.18 2.06 21.33
CA LYS A 17 8.80 1.32 22.44
C LYS A 17 8.00 1.40 23.74
N GLN A 18 7.23 2.47 23.98
CA GLN A 18 6.48 2.62 25.22
C GLN A 18 5.20 1.79 25.22
N ARG A 19 4.60 1.61 24.03
CA ARG A 19 3.36 0.86 23.87
C ARG A 19 3.56 -0.57 23.40
N SER A 20 4.81 -0.94 23.07
CA SER A 20 5.17 -2.20 22.40
C SER A 20 4.24 -2.50 21.22
N LYS A 21 3.89 -1.45 20.47
CA LYS A 21 2.99 -1.55 19.33
C LYS A 21 3.63 -0.98 18.09
N MET A 22 3.32 -1.62 16.97
CA MET A 22 3.67 -1.16 15.65
C MET A 22 2.55 -0.27 15.13
N ASP A 23 2.88 0.99 14.87
CA ASP A 23 1.99 1.96 14.27
C ASP A 23 2.32 2.11 12.78
N ILE A 24 1.33 1.86 11.93
CA ILE A 24 1.46 2.01 10.49
C ILE A 24 0.87 3.35 10.08
N ARG A 25 1.68 4.20 9.44
CA ARG A 25 1.29 5.54 9.00
C ARG A 25 1.43 5.67 7.49
N ILE A 26 0.34 6.00 6.82
CA ILE A 26 0.38 6.29 5.39
C ILE A 26 0.90 7.72 5.19
N ILE A 27 2.04 7.85 4.50
CA ILE A 27 2.66 9.13 4.19
C ILE A 27 2.08 9.69 2.88
N GLY A 28 1.91 8.84 1.88
CA GLY A 28 1.51 9.30 0.56
C GLY A 28 0.80 8.25 -0.26
N ILE A 29 -0.04 8.73 -1.17
CA ILE A 29 -0.78 7.92 -2.13
C ILE A 29 -0.55 8.47 -3.54
N ALA A 30 -0.32 7.59 -4.50
CA ALA A 30 -0.13 7.95 -5.90
C ALA A 30 -1.06 7.13 -6.79
N PRO A 31 -1.97 7.76 -7.56
CA PRO A 31 -2.71 7.05 -8.59
C PRO A 31 -1.75 6.58 -9.69
N MET A 32 -1.91 5.34 -10.13
CA MET A 32 -1.13 4.76 -11.22
C MET A 32 -1.96 4.70 -12.49
N LYS A 33 -1.42 5.27 -13.56
CA LYS A 33 -1.99 5.23 -14.91
C LYS A 33 -1.40 4.06 -15.68
N GLU A 34 -2.27 3.37 -16.41
CA GLU A 34 -1.88 2.37 -17.40
C GLU A 34 -1.10 3.03 -18.55
N ILE A 35 0.14 2.60 -18.76
CA ILE A 35 0.94 2.99 -19.92
C ILE A 35 0.63 1.99 -21.03
N ARG A 36 0.07 2.51 -22.12
CA ARG A 36 -0.15 1.76 -23.36
C ARG A 36 0.97 2.07 -24.33
N GLY A 37 1.51 1.02 -24.96
CA GLY A 37 2.40 1.19 -26.11
C GLY A 37 1.63 1.72 -27.33
N GLU A 38 2.35 2.12 -28.39
CA GLU A 38 1.74 2.48 -29.68
C GLU A 38 0.87 1.35 -30.25
N ASP A 39 1.18 0.10 -29.92
CA ASP A 39 0.45 -1.10 -30.33
C ASP A 39 -0.86 -1.34 -29.54
N GLY A 40 -1.19 -0.49 -28.56
CA GLY A 40 -2.35 -0.65 -27.68
C GLY A 40 -2.16 -1.63 -26.52
N GLU A 41 -1.06 -2.38 -26.50
CA GLU A 41 -0.67 -3.30 -25.42
C GLU A 41 -0.30 -2.57 -24.13
N VAL A 42 -0.69 -3.16 -22.99
CA VAL A 42 -0.41 -2.62 -21.65
C VAL A 42 1.03 -2.95 -21.27
N ARG A 43 1.91 -1.95 -21.28
CA ARG A 43 3.33 -2.12 -20.95
C ARG A 43 3.64 -1.98 -19.46
N GLY A 44 2.72 -1.41 -18.69
CA GLY A 44 2.85 -1.30 -17.25
C GLY A 44 2.05 -0.16 -16.65
N TYR A 45 2.36 0.18 -15.41
CA TYR A 45 1.69 1.23 -14.67
C TYR A 45 2.72 2.21 -14.13
N ALA A 46 2.48 3.51 -14.31
CA ALA A 46 3.33 4.56 -13.75
C ALA A 46 2.54 5.49 -12.81
N PRO A 47 3.16 5.93 -11.70
CA PRO A 47 2.55 6.93 -10.83
C PRO A 47 2.44 8.27 -11.57
N ILE A 48 1.28 8.92 -11.49
CA ILE A 48 1.06 10.23 -12.13
C ILE A 48 1.64 11.34 -11.25
N PHE A 49 1.26 11.34 -9.97
CA PHE A 49 1.73 12.30 -8.96
C PHE A 49 1.59 11.69 -7.56
N TRP A 50 2.35 12.23 -6.60
CA TRP A 50 2.23 11.86 -5.19
C TRP A 50 1.36 12.87 -4.45
N LEU A 51 0.38 12.36 -3.72
CA LEU A 51 -0.42 13.12 -2.76
C LEU A 51 0.10 12.87 -1.36
N TYR A 52 0.25 13.94 -0.59
CA TYR A 52 0.52 13.84 0.83
C TYR A 52 -0.76 13.42 1.55
N TYR A 53 -0.76 12.20 2.10
CA TYR A 53 -1.97 11.58 2.65
C TYR A 53 -2.55 12.32 3.86
N PRO A 54 -1.75 12.86 4.81
CA PRO A 54 -2.28 13.58 5.96
C PRO A 54 -3.15 14.78 5.61
N GLU A 55 -2.79 15.55 4.57
CA GLU A 55 -3.60 16.68 4.08
C GLU A 55 -4.88 16.21 3.38
N CYS A 56 -4.81 15.10 2.65
CA CYS A 56 -5.95 14.54 1.94
C CYS A 56 -6.93 13.78 2.85
N ARG A 57 -6.60 13.58 4.13
CA ARG A 57 -7.39 12.78 5.08
C ARG A 57 -8.83 13.27 5.23
N TYR A 58 -9.04 14.59 5.24
CA TYR A 58 -10.38 15.18 5.32
C TYR A 58 -11.25 14.76 4.12
N VAL A 59 -10.67 14.75 2.92
CA VAL A 59 -11.38 14.33 1.70
C VAL A 59 -11.72 12.84 1.79
N PHE A 60 -10.75 11.99 2.14
CA PHE A 60 -10.98 10.53 2.23
C PHE A 60 -11.96 10.13 3.35
N LYS A 61 -12.09 10.94 4.40
CA LYS A 61 -13.07 10.72 5.46
C LYS A 61 -14.51 10.97 4.98
N ASN A 62 -14.70 11.97 4.12
CA ASN A 62 -16.02 12.35 3.61
C ASN A 62 -16.52 11.47 2.46
N TRP A 63 -15.65 10.67 1.86
CA TRP A 63 -16.02 9.77 0.77
C TRP A 63 -16.38 8.38 1.33
N GLU A 64 -17.64 8.00 1.13
CA GLU A 64 -18.18 6.69 1.52
C GLU A 64 -17.87 5.63 0.45
N VAL A 65 -17.47 4.45 0.92
CA VAL A 65 -17.29 3.24 0.12
C VAL A 65 -18.46 2.31 0.38
N PHE A 66 -19.20 2.02 -0.68
CA PHE A 66 -20.32 1.09 -0.62
C PHE A 66 -19.79 -0.36 -0.60
N ASN A 67 -20.11 -1.10 0.45
CA ASN A 67 -19.87 -2.53 0.48
C ASN A 67 -21.01 -3.26 -0.25
N ARG A 68 -20.70 -3.94 -1.35
CA ARG A 68 -21.71 -4.66 -2.16
C ARG A 68 -22.36 -5.83 -1.40
N GLU A 69 -21.68 -6.36 -0.38
CA GLU A 69 -22.14 -7.49 0.44
C GLU A 69 -22.95 -7.04 1.67
N ASN A 70 -22.82 -5.78 2.09
CA ASN A 70 -23.50 -5.27 3.27
C ASN A 70 -23.84 -3.77 3.12
N ASP A 71 -25.09 -3.49 2.75
CA ASP A 71 -25.61 -2.15 2.50
C ASP A 71 -25.82 -1.33 3.79
N ALA A 72 -25.84 -1.99 4.96
CA ALA A 72 -26.03 -1.32 6.25
C ALA A 72 -24.75 -0.68 6.80
N GLU A 73 -23.57 -1.17 6.39
CA GLU A 73 -22.30 -0.66 6.89
C GLU A 73 -21.66 0.32 5.89
N ARG A 74 -21.81 1.62 6.16
CA ARG A 74 -21.08 2.66 5.45
C ARG A 74 -19.67 2.78 6.02
N ARG A 75 -18.66 2.51 5.20
CA ARG A 75 -17.24 2.74 5.57
C ARG A 75 -16.68 3.91 4.79
N SER A 76 -15.90 4.77 5.42
CA SER A 76 -15.12 5.79 4.72
C SER A 76 -13.85 5.18 4.12
N PHE A 77 -13.31 5.78 3.05
CA PHE A 77 -12.01 5.39 2.52
C PHE A 77 -10.91 5.43 3.60
N GLU A 78 -10.96 6.44 4.46
CA GLU A 78 -10.04 6.54 5.60
C GLU A 78 -10.07 5.29 6.49
N SER A 79 -11.26 4.78 6.82
CA SER A 79 -11.42 3.60 7.69
C SER A 79 -10.80 2.35 7.05
N ILE A 80 -10.94 2.19 5.73
CA ILE A 80 -10.37 1.07 4.98
C ILE A 80 -8.84 1.13 5.01
N PHE A 81 -8.26 2.30 4.75
CA PHE A 81 -6.82 2.51 4.78
C PHE A 81 -6.25 2.32 6.19
N TRP A 82 -6.93 2.85 7.21
CA TRP A 82 -6.51 2.73 8.61
C TRP A 82 -6.56 1.28 9.11
N LYS A 83 -7.62 0.54 8.78
CA LYS A 83 -7.78 -0.87 9.15
C LYS A 83 -7.03 -1.84 8.21
N ARG A 84 -6.32 -1.32 7.21
CA ARG A 84 -5.65 -2.10 6.15
C ARG A 84 -6.56 -3.12 5.46
N GLN A 85 -7.81 -2.75 5.21
CA GLN A 85 -8.80 -3.61 4.58
C GLN A 85 -8.69 -3.56 3.05
N PHE A 86 -7.50 -3.85 2.53
CA PHE A 86 -7.22 -3.86 1.09
C PHE A 86 -6.20 -4.95 0.74
N SER A 87 -6.26 -5.42 -0.50
CA SER A 87 -5.23 -6.31 -1.06
C SER A 87 -4.07 -5.47 -1.60
N SER A 88 -2.84 -5.82 -1.22
CA SER A 88 -1.62 -5.14 -1.67
C SER A 88 -0.46 -6.09 -1.75
N TYR A 89 0.49 -5.78 -2.62
CA TYR A 89 1.79 -6.43 -2.72
C TYR A 89 2.90 -5.40 -2.52
N ILE A 90 4.01 -5.82 -1.91
CA ILE A 90 5.15 -4.94 -1.63
C ILE A 90 6.00 -4.83 -2.90
N THR A 91 6.28 -3.60 -3.36
CA THR A 91 7.16 -3.35 -4.52
C THR A 91 8.56 -2.88 -4.13
N LYS A 92 8.66 -2.25 -2.95
CA LYS A 92 9.89 -1.65 -2.43
C LYS A 92 9.81 -1.68 -0.91
N TRP A 93 10.95 -1.94 -0.28
CA TRP A 93 11.13 -1.87 1.16
C TRP A 93 12.41 -1.07 1.45
N SER A 94 12.59 -0.64 2.69
CA SER A 94 13.76 0.15 3.09
C SER A 94 15.03 -0.69 3.03
N ASN A 95 15.91 -0.42 2.07
CA ASN A 95 17.18 -1.14 1.92
C ASN A 95 18.35 -0.18 1.71
N VAL A 96 19.57 -0.68 1.93
CA VAL A 96 20.82 0.10 1.86
C VAL A 96 21.06 0.72 0.48
N TYR A 97 20.60 0.06 -0.58
CA TYR A 97 20.86 0.47 -1.96
C TYR A 97 19.70 1.24 -2.61
N ASP A 98 18.65 1.54 -1.83
CA ASP A 98 17.38 2.14 -2.26
C ASP A 98 16.69 1.47 -3.49
N ARG A 99 16.97 0.19 -3.75
CA ARG A 99 16.49 -0.54 -4.93
C ARG A 99 15.05 -1.03 -4.77
N GLN A 100 14.31 -1.12 -5.87
CA GLN A 100 13.02 -1.80 -5.91
C GLN A 100 13.22 -3.31 -6.03
N ILE A 101 12.20 -4.09 -5.64
CA ILE A 101 12.26 -5.56 -5.73
C ILE A 101 12.44 -6.01 -7.18
N SER A 102 11.81 -5.30 -8.11
CA SER A 102 11.93 -5.50 -9.56
C SER A 102 13.35 -5.33 -10.11
N ASP A 103 14.22 -4.61 -9.41
CA ASP A 103 15.57 -4.30 -9.92
C ASP A 103 16.54 -5.48 -9.76
N TYR A 104 16.20 -6.45 -8.89
CA TYR A 104 17.07 -7.59 -8.58
C TYR A 104 16.36 -8.95 -8.61
N LYS A 105 15.03 -9.00 -8.57
CA LYS A 105 14.23 -10.23 -8.76
C LYS A 105 13.20 -10.01 -9.88
N THR A 106 12.97 -11.05 -10.68
CA THR A 106 12.09 -10.98 -11.86
C THR A 106 10.92 -11.96 -11.72
N GLY A 107 9.73 -11.57 -12.18
CA GLY A 107 8.57 -12.46 -12.28
C GLY A 107 8.09 -12.98 -10.91
N ILE A 108 7.96 -14.30 -10.79
CA ILE A 108 7.42 -14.99 -9.61
C ILE A 108 8.31 -14.72 -8.38
N ASP A 109 9.63 -14.67 -8.55
CA ASP A 109 10.56 -14.46 -7.45
C ASP A 109 10.39 -13.08 -6.79
N ALA A 110 9.99 -12.08 -7.57
CA ALA A 110 9.70 -10.74 -7.03
C ALA A 110 8.44 -10.76 -6.15
N LEU A 111 7.42 -11.53 -6.53
CA LEU A 111 6.21 -11.69 -5.74
C LEU A 111 6.51 -12.47 -4.45
N LEU A 112 7.27 -13.56 -4.54
CA LEU A 112 7.67 -14.35 -3.37
C LEU A 112 8.49 -13.50 -2.38
N GLN A 113 9.41 -12.68 -2.88
CA GLN A 113 10.17 -11.76 -2.04
C GLN A 113 9.28 -10.75 -1.31
N GLY A 114 8.24 -10.26 -1.98
CA GLY A 114 7.26 -9.36 -1.38
C GLY A 114 6.50 -10.03 -0.23
N GLU A 115 6.11 -11.30 -0.40
CA GLU A 115 5.48 -12.08 0.67
C GLU A 115 6.44 -12.40 1.80
N GLU A 116 7.71 -12.72 1.53
CA GLU A 116 8.74 -12.90 2.56
C GLU A 116 8.90 -11.65 3.44
N ILE A 117 8.98 -10.46 2.83
CA ILE A 117 9.09 -9.19 3.56
C ILE A 117 7.85 -8.94 4.42
N LYS A 118 6.67 -9.26 3.89
CA LYS A 118 5.40 -9.13 4.60
C LYS A 118 5.33 -10.07 5.81
N SER A 119 5.77 -11.32 5.65
CA SER A 119 5.85 -12.28 6.76
C SER A 119 6.85 -11.84 7.80
N ALA A 120 8.03 -11.34 7.41
CA ALA A 120 9.04 -10.83 8.34
C ALA A 120 8.52 -9.63 9.16
N LEU A 121 7.73 -8.73 8.56
CA LEU A 121 7.09 -7.63 9.28
C LEU A 121 6.06 -8.14 10.31
N PHE A 122 5.32 -9.19 9.96
CA PHE A 122 4.35 -9.81 10.86
C PHE A 122 5.01 -10.56 12.01
N GLU A 123 6.09 -11.31 11.74
CA GLU A 123 6.90 -11.99 12.75
C GLU A 123 7.53 -10.97 13.71
N PHE A 124 8.11 -9.88 13.17
CA PHE A 124 8.65 -8.81 14.01
C PHE A 124 7.58 -8.21 14.93
N GLU A 125 6.35 -7.98 14.43
CA GLU A 125 5.25 -7.57 15.29
C GLU A 125 4.97 -8.63 16.37
N HIS A 126 4.81 -9.91 16.00
CA HIS A 126 4.48 -11.00 16.92
C HIS A 126 5.53 -11.22 18.02
N ASP A 127 6.82 -11.17 17.69
CA ASP A 127 7.91 -11.34 18.64
C ASP A 127 7.93 -10.23 19.70
N LEU A 128 7.52 -9.01 19.32
CA LEU A 128 7.39 -7.89 20.25
C LEU A 128 6.22 -8.04 21.24
N TRP A 129 5.23 -8.89 20.93
CA TRP A 129 4.13 -9.22 21.84
C TRP A 129 4.46 -10.34 22.83
N ASN A 130 5.47 -11.17 22.56
CA ASN A 130 5.82 -12.33 23.39
C ASN A 130 6.79 -11.99 24.55
N PHE A 131 6.83 -10.74 25.01
CA PHE A 131 7.67 -10.26 26.12
C PHE A 131 6.90 -9.54 27.22
#